data_AF-A0A1V6D7I5-F1
#
_entry.id   AF-A0A1V6D7I5-F1
#
_cell.length_a   1.000
_cell.length_b   1.000
_cell.length_c   1.000
_cell.angle_alpha   90.00
_cell.angle_beta   90.00
_cell.angle_gamma   90.00
#
_symmetry.space_group_name_H-M   'P 1'
#
loop_
_entity.id
_entity.type
_entity.pdbx_description
1 polymer ?
#
loop_
_entity_poly.entity_id
_entity_poly.type
_entity_poly.pdbx_seq_one_letter_code
_entity_poly.pdbx_strand_id
1 'polypeptide(L)'
;MSENGQGSKLTGNFRVRAVRASFSAVRRLFPKAADRAEIRRQALKLRFWPEKKPAMESGRLLDLDWDWIRALKGLDIGELRIADEIGGLDNIRVVFFVGNKKVRQPLPIIWVLHVMQRKRMEFTAADLATFKARRLLVIEWFYRLRS
;
A
#
# COMPACT_ATOMS: atom_id res chain seq x y z
N MET A 1 -7.10 32.90 -11.90
CA MET A 1 -6.29 31.78 -11.34
C MET A 1 -6.98 31.36 -10.06
N SER A 2 -7.81 30.31 -10.13
CA SER A 2 -8.71 29.97 -9.03
C SER A 2 -7.98 29.04 -8.04
N GLU A 3 -7.63 29.59 -6.89
CA GLU A 3 -7.33 28.82 -5.68
C GLU A 3 -8.62 28.14 -5.21
N ASN A 4 -8.85 26.91 -5.67
CA ASN A 4 -9.85 26.05 -5.06
C ASN A 4 -9.29 25.56 -3.72
N GLY A 5 -9.63 26.28 -2.65
CA GLY A 5 -9.51 25.82 -1.28
C GLY A 5 -10.26 24.49 -1.11
N GLN A 6 -9.57 23.38 -1.33
CA GLN A 6 -10.02 22.08 -0.91
C GLN A 6 -9.97 22.05 0.61
N GLY A 7 -11.12 22.28 1.24
CA GLY A 7 -11.33 21.95 2.64
C GLY A 7 -10.81 20.53 2.86
N SER A 8 -9.73 20.41 3.63
CA SER A 8 -9.02 19.15 3.82
C SER A 8 -10.02 18.12 4.36
N LYS A 9 -10.40 17.15 3.53
CA LYS A 9 -11.16 15.99 3.97
C LYS A 9 -10.27 15.21 4.93
N LEU A 10 -10.42 15.48 6.23
CA LEU A 10 -9.69 14.82 7.31
C LEU A 10 -9.81 13.27 7.27
N THR A 11 -10.79 12.77 6.52
CA THR A 11 -11.11 11.34 6.36
C THR A 11 -10.35 10.64 5.22
N GLY A 12 -9.58 11.34 4.37
CA GLY A 12 -8.86 10.74 3.25
C GLY A 12 -9.77 10.24 2.11
N ASN A 13 -9.15 9.85 0.99
CA ASN A 13 -9.82 9.47 -0.27
C ASN A 13 -9.99 7.96 -0.44
N PHE A 14 -9.26 7.16 0.34
CA PHE A 14 -9.25 5.70 0.24
C PHE A 14 -9.46 5.04 1.60
N ARG A 15 -10.07 3.86 1.58
CA ARG A 15 -9.97 2.90 2.69
C ARG A 15 -8.69 2.07 2.52
N VAL A 16 -8.02 1.77 3.63
CA VAL A 16 -6.83 0.90 3.61
C VAL A 16 -7.18 -0.43 4.28
N ARG A 17 -6.96 -1.54 3.58
CA ARG A 17 -7.15 -2.90 4.12
C ARG A 17 -5.90 -3.72 3.92
N ALA A 18 -5.59 -4.59 4.86
CA ALA A 18 -4.45 -5.49 4.75
C ALA A 18 -4.94 -6.92 4.49
N VAL A 19 -4.24 -7.67 3.64
CA VAL A 19 -4.55 -9.10 3.42
C VAL A 19 -4.07 -9.93 4.62
N ARG A 20 -4.65 -11.11 4.85
CA ARG A 20 -4.25 -11.97 5.99
C ARG A 20 -2.74 -12.25 6.01
N ALA A 21 -2.14 -12.46 4.84
CA ALA A 21 -0.70 -12.71 4.72
C ALA A 21 0.16 -11.52 5.18
N SER A 22 -0.28 -10.27 4.98
CA SER A 22 0.48 -9.11 5.47
C SER A 22 0.42 -9.01 6.99
N PHE A 23 -0.70 -9.36 7.63
CA PHE A 23 -0.77 -9.43 9.10
C PHE A 23 0.19 -10.46 9.69
N SER A 24 0.27 -11.64 9.07
CA SER A 24 1.23 -12.67 9.48
C SER A 24 2.68 -12.20 9.33
N ALA A 25 3.00 -11.56 8.20
CA ALA A 25 4.34 -11.00 7.96
C ALA A 25 4.71 -9.93 9.01
N VAL A 26 3.80 -9.00 9.29
CA VAL A 26 4.00 -7.96 10.32
C VAL A 26 4.19 -8.56 11.70
N ARG A 27 3.39 -9.56 12.09
CA ARG A 27 3.56 -10.23 13.40
C ARG A 27 4.91 -10.93 13.54
N ARG A 28 5.41 -11.53 12.45
CA ARG A 28 6.72 -12.19 12.43
C ARG A 28 7.87 -11.19 12.51
N LEU A 29 7.77 -10.07 11.80
CA LEU A 29 8.82 -9.03 11.78
C LEU A 29 8.84 -8.19 13.05
N PHE A 30 7.67 -7.94 13.64
CA PHE A 30 7.50 -7.01 14.76
C PHE A 30 6.76 -7.70 15.92
N PRO A 31 7.50 -8.36 16.83
CA PRO A 31 6.92 -9.09 17.97
C PRO A 31 6.21 -8.17 18.98
N LYS A 32 6.65 -6.91 19.10
CA LYS A 32 6.04 -5.93 20.01
C LYS A 32 4.80 -5.28 19.40
N ALA A 33 3.79 -5.02 20.23
CA ALA A 33 2.54 -4.42 19.77
C ALA A 33 2.70 -2.97 19.29
N ALA A 34 3.58 -2.20 19.95
CA ALA A 34 3.88 -0.82 19.59
C ALA A 34 4.44 -0.72 18.15
N ASP A 35 5.44 -1.54 17.82
CA ASP A 35 6.04 -1.59 16.48
C ASP A 35 5.00 -1.94 15.40
N ARG A 36 4.10 -2.90 15.68
CA ARG A 36 2.99 -3.22 14.76
C ARG A 36 2.00 -2.08 14.59
N ALA A 37 1.72 -1.35 15.66
CA ALA A 37 0.85 -0.18 15.61
C ALA A 37 1.49 0.92 14.76
N GLU A 38 2.80 1.09 14.86
CA GLU A 38 3.57 2.04 14.06
C GLU A 38 3.54 1.68 12.57
N ILE A 39 3.79 0.42 12.20
CA ILE A 39 3.63 -0.06 10.82
C ILE A 39 2.22 0.19 10.28
N ARG A 40 1.21 -0.04 11.11
CA ARG A 40 -0.19 0.24 10.75
C ARG A 40 -0.41 1.74 10.53
N ARG A 41 0.16 2.61 11.37
CA ARG A 41 0.08 4.07 11.23
C ARG A 41 0.69 4.52 9.91
N GLN A 42 1.87 4.02 9.58
CA GLN A 42 2.56 4.31 8.31
C GLN A 42 1.74 3.84 7.10
N ALA A 43 1.21 2.60 7.13
CA ALA A 43 0.36 2.09 6.06
C ALA A 43 -0.97 2.86 5.92
N LEU A 44 -1.54 3.38 7.01
CA LEU A 44 -2.78 4.16 6.98
C LEU A 44 -2.62 5.49 6.23
N LYS A 45 -1.40 6.00 6.04
CA LYS A 45 -1.14 7.19 5.20
C LYS A 45 -1.59 6.98 3.75
N LEU A 46 -1.66 5.73 3.27
CA LEU A 46 -2.27 5.37 1.98
C LEU A 46 -3.72 5.85 1.83
N ARG A 47 -4.44 6.16 2.90
CA ARG A 47 -5.78 6.78 2.81
C ARG A 47 -5.77 8.12 2.08
N PHE A 48 -4.63 8.82 2.07
CA PHE A 48 -4.45 10.12 1.42
C PHE A 48 -3.89 9.99 0.00
N TRP A 49 -3.88 8.79 -0.57
CA TRP A 49 -3.51 8.58 -1.97
C TRP A 49 -4.35 9.50 -2.88
N PRO A 50 -3.77 10.05 -3.95
CA PRO A 50 -4.49 10.98 -4.83
C PRO A 50 -5.67 10.29 -5.52
N GLU A 51 -6.77 11.04 -5.66
CA GLU A 51 -8.01 10.55 -6.29
C GLU A 51 -7.82 10.13 -7.74
N LYS A 52 -6.84 10.70 -8.45
CA LYS A 52 -6.43 10.25 -9.78
C LYS A 52 -5.12 9.48 -9.64
N LYS A 53 -5.00 8.37 -10.38
CA LYS A 53 -3.74 7.62 -10.41
C LYS A 53 -2.63 8.59 -10.85
N PRO A 54 -1.54 8.75 -10.09
CA PRO A 54 -0.43 9.60 -10.51
C PRO A 54 0.10 9.15 -11.86
N ALA A 55 0.37 10.11 -12.75
CA ALA A 55 1.06 9.83 -14.00
C ALA A 55 2.55 9.50 -13.79
N MET A 56 3.10 9.94 -12.66
CA MET A 56 4.50 9.71 -12.29
C MET A 56 4.71 8.26 -11.81
N GLU A 57 5.92 7.73 -12.06
CA GLU A 57 6.33 6.40 -11.61
C GLU A 57 6.67 6.37 -10.11
N SER A 58 6.92 7.54 -9.52
CA SER A 58 7.35 7.74 -8.14
C SER A 58 6.75 9.02 -7.57
N GLY A 59 6.79 9.17 -6.25
CA GLY A 59 6.46 10.42 -5.60
C GLY A 59 6.52 10.36 -4.09
N ARG A 60 5.98 11.41 -3.45
CA ARG A 60 5.85 11.50 -2.00
C ARG A 60 4.38 11.45 -1.60
N LEU A 61 4.09 10.69 -0.55
CA LEU A 61 2.79 10.59 0.09
C LEU A 61 2.95 11.02 1.55
N LEU A 62 2.52 12.25 1.83
CA LEU A 62 2.83 12.95 3.09
C LEU A 62 4.36 13.04 3.26
N ASP A 63 4.88 12.33 4.26
CA ASP A 63 6.28 12.25 4.62
C ASP A 63 7.00 11.02 4.04
N LEU A 64 6.29 10.10 3.39
CA LEU A 64 6.84 8.84 2.87
C LEU A 64 7.04 8.85 1.37
N ASP A 65 8.10 8.20 0.90
CA ASP A 65 8.31 7.99 -0.54
C ASP A 65 7.54 6.76 -1.02
N TRP A 66 7.07 6.82 -2.26
CA TRP A 66 6.42 5.70 -2.91
C TRP A 66 6.89 5.55 -4.36
N ASP A 67 6.85 4.31 -4.85
CA ASP A 67 7.18 3.95 -6.23
C ASP A 67 6.18 2.91 -6.76
N TRP A 68 5.82 3.01 -8.04
CA TRP A 68 5.24 1.88 -8.74
C TRP A 68 6.31 0.80 -8.96
N ILE A 69 5.97 -0.46 -8.73
CA ILE A 69 6.90 -1.55 -8.98
C ILE A 69 6.99 -1.77 -10.48
N ARG A 70 8.08 -1.32 -11.12
CA ARG A 70 8.26 -1.33 -12.59
C ARG A 70 8.01 -2.71 -13.22
N ALA A 71 8.48 -3.78 -12.59
CA ALA A 71 8.29 -5.16 -13.04
C ALA A 71 6.81 -5.63 -13.00
N LEU A 72 5.91 -4.84 -12.38
CA LEU A 72 4.48 -5.08 -12.25
C LEU A 72 3.67 -3.96 -12.92
N LYS A 73 4.24 -3.29 -13.93
CA LYS A 73 3.56 -2.23 -14.71
C LYS A 73 2.18 -2.71 -15.19
N GLY A 74 1.19 -1.83 -15.05
CA GLY A 74 -0.20 -2.11 -15.42
C GLY A 74 -1.00 -2.92 -14.38
N LEU A 75 -0.39 -3.37 -13.28
CA LEU A 75 -1.09 -4.09 -12.21
C LEU A 75 -1.49 -3.20 -11.03
N ASP A 76 -1.18 -1.90 -11.06
CA ASP A 76 -1.44 -0.96 -9.97
C ASP A 76 -0.87 -1.41 -8.62
N ILE A 77 0.29 -2.07 -8.66
CA ILE A 77 1.05 -2.49 -7.47
C ILE A 77 2.22 -1.54 -7.27
N GLY A 78 2.26 -0.91 -6.10
CA GLY A 78 3.33 0.00 -5.68
C GLY A 78 3.96 -0.44 -4.36
N GLU A 79 5.03 0.24 -3.99
CA GLU A 79 5.65 0.17 -2.67
C GLU A 79 5.66 1.54 -2.01
N LEU A 80 5.47 1.54 -0.70
CA LEU A 80 5.68 2.69 0.18
C LEU A 80 6.92 2.40 1.01
N ARG A 81 7.84 3.37 1.06
CA ARG A 81 9.14 3.24 1.73
C ARG A 81 9.09 3.97 3.06
N ILE A 82 9.40 3.23 4.13
CA ILE A 82 9.53 3.78 5.47
C ILE A 82 11.04 3.82 5.76
N ALA A 83 11.57 5.04 5.88
CA ALA A 83 12.97 5.28 6.17
C ALA A 83 13.30 5.13 7.67
N ASP A 84 12.31 5.40 8.53
CA ASP A 84 12.45 5.27 9.99
C ASP A 84 12.75 3.82 10.41
N GLU A 85 13.57 3.69 11.45
CA GLU A 85 13.76 2.41 12.13
C GLU A 85 12.54 2.11 13.02
N ILE A 86 11.98 0.91 12.89
CA ILE A 86 10.87 0.42 13.71
C ILE A 86 11.28 -0.94 14.26
N GLY A 87 11.34 -1.09 15.59
CA GLY A 87 11.68 -2.36 16.22
C GLY A 87 13.05 -2.93 15.81
N GLY A 88 14.04 -2.08 15.54
CA GLY A 88 15.37 -2.48 15.07
C GLY A 88 15.45 -2.84 13.59
N LEU A 89 14.37 -2.63 12.83
CA LEU A 89 14.33 -2.86 11.39
C LEU A 89 14.21 -1.53 10.64
N ASP A 90 15.08 -1.34 9.66
CA ASP A 90 15.13 -0.18 8.76
C ASP A 90 14.65 -0.56 7.34
N ASN A 91 14.62 0.43 6.44
CA ASN A 91 14.36 0.21 5.02
C ASN A 91 13.10 -0.64 4.77
N ILE A 92 12.05 -0.38 5.53
CA ILE A 92 10.82 -1.18 5.50
C ILE A 92 10.04 -0.82 4.24
N ARG A 93 9.46 -1.83 3.59
CA ARG A 93 8.58 -1.68 2.43
C ARG A 93 7.18 -2.17 2.76
N VAL A 94 6.19 -1.33 2.48
CA VAL A 94 4.78 -1.71 2.45
C VAL A 94 4.36 -1.82 1.00
N VAL A 95 4.16 -3.05 0.52
CA VAL A 95 3.69 -3.30 -0.85
C VAL A 95 2.18 -3.22 -0.87
N PHE A 96 1.63 -2.40 -1.77
CA PHE A 96 0.20 -2.13 -1.85
C PHE A 96 -0.34 -2.27 -3.28
N PHE A 97 -1.65 -2.50 -3.39
CA PHE A 97 -2.42 -2.53 -4.62
C PHE A 97 -3.56 -1.52 -4.56
N VAL A 98 -3.66 -0.64 -5.55
CA VAL A 98 -4.76 0.31 -5.67
C VAL A 98 -5.94 -0.36 -6.36
N GLY A 99 -6.99 -0.68 -5.60
CA GLY A 99 -8.14 -1.42 -6.09
C GLY A 99 -9.03 -0.63 -7.06
N ASN A 100 -9.89 -1.36 -7.78
CA ASN A 100 -10.75 -0.79 -8.82
C ASN A 100 -11.82 0.15 -8.21
N LYS A 101 -11.92 1.36 -8.75
CA LYS A 101 -12.90 2.38 -8.34
C LYS A 101 -14.32 2.11 -8.86
N LYS A 102 -14.48 1.20 -9.81
CA LYS A 102 -15.77 0.89 -10.47
C LYS A 102 -16.72 0.05 -9.61
N VAL A 103 -16.26 -0.51 -8.49
CA VAL A 103 -17.16 -1.24 -7.57
C VAL A 103 -17.94 -0.23 -6.74
N ARG A 104 -19.25 -0.49 -6.55
CA ARG A 104 -20.15 0.30 -5.70
C ARG A 104 -19.74 0.22 -4.22
N GLN A 105 -18.66 0.89 -3.87
CA GLN A 105 -18.23 1.11 -2.50
C GLN A 105 -18.20 2.61 -2.22
N PRO A 106 -18.50 3.03 -0.98
CA PRO A 106 -18.51 4.45 -0.62
C PRO A 106 -17.14 5.10 -0.78
N LEU A 107 -16.06 4.32 -0.66
CA LEU A 107 -14.69 4.73 -0.95
C LEU A 107 -13.92 3.58 -1.62
N PRO A 108 -13.03 3.88 -2.58
CA PRO A 108 -12.12 2.87 -3.13
C PRO A 108 -11.17 2.34 -2.05
N ILE A 109 -10.69 1.10 -2.25
CA ILE A 109 -9.80 0.43 -1.29
C ILE A 109 -8.39 0.32 -1.85
N ILE A 110 -7.40 0.67 -1.04
CA ILE A 110 -6.00 0.28 -1.21
C ILE A 110 -5.73 -0.94 -0.33
N TRP A 111 -5.17 -1.97 -0.94
CA TRP A 111 -4.86 -3.25 -0.29
C TRP A 111 -3.38 -3.34 0.01
N VAL A 112 -3.01 -3.46 1.29
CA VAL A 112 -1.66 -3.83 1.70
C VAL A 112 -1.47 -5.32 1.46
N LEU A 113 -0.62 -5.65 0.49
CA LEU A 113 -0.33 -7.01 0.05
C LEU A 113 0.80 -7.63 0.88
N HIS A 114 1.80 -6.85 1.27
CA HIS A 114 2.93 -7.34 2.06
C HIS A 114 3.61 -6.21 2.85
N VAL A 115 4.32 -6.61 3.90
CA VAL A 115 5.27 -5.76 4.63
C VAL A 115 6.55 -6.56 4.80
N MET A 116 7.70 -5.96 4.48
CA MET A 116 9.00 -6.61 4.56
C MET A 116 10.10 -5.61 4.90
N GLN A 117 11.15 -6.07 5.58
CA GLN A 117 12.43 -5.36 5.65
C GLN A 117 13.22 -5.69 4.37
N ARG A 118 13.78 -4.68 3.72
CA ARG A 118 14.56 -4.87 2.49
C ARG A 118 16.03 -4.64 2.77
N LYS A 119 16.87 -5.62 2.44
CA LYS A 119 18.34 -5.46 2.46
C LYS A 119 18.94 -5.12 1.09
N ARG A 120 18.19 -5.34 0.02
CA ARG A 120 18.60 -5.10 -1.39
C ARG A 120 17.60 -4.16 -2.05
N MET A 121 17.97 -3.49 -3.14
CA MET A 121 17.06 -2.56 -3.84
C MET A 121 16.00 -3.29 -4.70
N GLU A 122 16.30 -4.46 -5.28
CA GLU A 122 15.46 -5.07 -6.33
C GLU A 122 14.61 -6.27 -5.91
N PHE A 123 13.32 -6.27 -6.23
CA PHE A 123 12.40 -7.39 -6.01
C PHE A 123 12.86 -8.70 -6.67
N THR A 124 12.88 -9.79 -5.90
CA THR A 124 13.17 -11.11 -6.46
C THR A 124 11.98 -11.60 -7.29
N ALA A 125 12.21 -12.56 -8.20
CA ALA A 125 11.11 -13.17 -8.96
C ALA A 125 10.03 -13.79 -8.03
N ALA A 126 10.44 -14.37 -6.90
CA ALA A 126 9.54 -14.92 -5.90
C ALA A 126 8.69 -13.84 -5.20
N ASP A 127 9.28 -12.68 -4.87
CA ASP A 127 8.56 -11.53 -4.34
C ASP A 127 7.47 -11.08 -5.32
N LEU A 128 7.86 -10.87 -6.59
CA LEU A 128 6.97 -10.41 -7.65
C LEU A 128 5.81 -11.39 -7.89
N ALA A 129 6.10 -12.69 -7.94
CA ALA A 129 5.08 -13.74 -8.06
C ALA A 129 4.10 -13.71 -6.88
N THR A 130 4.62 -13.55 -5.66
CA THR A 130 3.80 -13.44 -4.45
C THR A 130 2.87 -12.23 -4.50
N PHE A 131 3.35 -11.07 -4.94
CA PHE A 131 2.54 -9.86 -5.04
C PHE A 131 1.43 -10.01 -6.09
N LYS A 132 1.75 -10.58 -7.25
CA LYS A 132 0.77 -10.89 -8.30
C LYS A 132 -0.33 -11.84 -7.79
N ALA A 133 0.07 -12.93 -7.13
CA ALA A 133 -0.88 -13.90 -6.58
C ALA A 133 -1.82 -13.28 -5.54
N ARG A 134 -1.29 -12.48 -4.61
CA ARG A 134 -2.11 -11.80 -3.60
C ARG A 134 -3.06 -10.77 -4.20
N ARG A 135 -2.62 -10.02 -5.22
CA ARG A 135 -3.50 -9.13 -5.98
C ARG A 135 -4.62 -9.91 -6.66
N LEU A 136 -4.31 -11.04 -7.29
CA LEU A 136 -5.31 -11.87 -7.97
C LEU A 136 -6.39 -12.35 -6.99
N LEU A 137 -6.00 -12.84 -5.81
CA LEU A 137 -6.94 -13.24 -4.76
C LEU A 137 -7.85 -12.08 -4.31
N VAL A 138 -7.29 -10.88 -4.16
CA VAL A 138 -8.08 -9.68 -3.84
C VAL A 138 -9.11 -9.39 -4.94
N ILE A 139 -8.70 -9.43 -6.21
CA ILE A 139 -9.59 -9.21 -7.35
C ILE A 139 -10.72 -10.23 -7.38
N GLU A 140 -10.38 -11.51 -7.25
CA GLU A 140 -11.34 -12.60 -7.29
C GLU A 140 -12.39 -12.45 -6.19
N TRP A 141 -11.94 -12.28 -4.94
CA TRP A 141 -12.85 -12.28 -3.79
C TRP A 141 -13.65 -11.00 -3.58
N PHE A 142 -13.12 -9.84 -3.98
CA PHE A 142 -13.73 -8.55 -3.66
C PHE A 142 -14.27 -7.78 -4.87
N TYR A 143 -13.83 -8.12 -6.09
CA TYR A 143 -14.19 -7.37 -7.29
C TYR A 143 -14.94 -8.20 -8.34
N ARG A 144 -14.66 -9.50 -8.50
CA ARG A 144 -15.37 -10.37 -9.46
C ARG A 144 -16.60 -11.04 -8.88
N LEU A 145 -16.51 -11.61 -7.66
CA LEU A 145 -17.66 -12.26 -7.02
C LEU A 145 -18.77 -11.30 -6.57
N ARG A 146 -18.61 -9.99 -6.78
CA ARG A 146 -19.54 -8.93 -6.32
C ARG A 146 -19.97 -7.96 -7.43
N SER A 147 -19.58 -8.23 -8.67
CA SER A 147 -20.01 -7.52 -9.88
C SER A 147 -21.09 -8.32 -10.58
#